data_AF-A0A848HJ62-F1
#
_entry.id   AF-A0A848HJ62-F1
#
_cell.length_a   1.000
_cell.length_b   1.000
_cell.length_c   1.000
_cell.angle_alpha   90.00
_cell.angle_beta   90.00
_cell.angle_gamma   90.00
#
_symmetry.space_group_name_H-M   'P 1'
#
loop_
_entity.id
_entity.type
_entity.pdbx_description
1 polymer ?
#
loop_
_entity_poly.entity_id
_entity_poly.type
_entity_poly.pdbx_seq_one_letter_code
_entity_poly.pdbx_strand_id
1 'polypeptide(L)'
;MPEPKPKPEPVAVAAAPAAMAWGSRPAPATVASKHQRGPVRLRWWLLLLAVVIGLWVWDKPRRIEARIERALALGAECQLNEAQAELIELRSTRASPEQLQRLQQGLDKASAVCERRQQRAKAWRGTEIAVDQAIDSASFIKAQQRLQGFVRKWGEDSATRSLKEKITAARIAWQNSDAGKLEKEKAECLARNGRWLLGSCW
;
A
#
# COMPACT_ATOMS: atom_id res chain seq x y z
N MET A 1 3.12 -35.30 -28.61
CA MET A 1 2.20 -35.63 -29.72
C MET A 1 1.73 -34.34 -30.37
N PRO A 2 1.81 -34.24 -31.71
CA PRO A 2 1.43 -33.08 -32.53
C PRO A 2 -0.04 -33.15 -33.02
N GLU A 3 -0.65 -31.96 -33.22
CA GLU A 3 -1.75 -31.54 -34.14
C GLU A 3 -3.06 -32.38 -34.28
N PRO A 4 -4.16 -31.93 -34.95
CA PRO A 4 -4.36 -30.78 -35.85
C PRO A 4 -5.67 -29.94 -35.70
N LYS A 5 -5.78 -28.87 -36.51
CA LYS A 5 -7.02 -28.11 -36.83
C LYS A 5 -8.05 -28.96 -37.60
N PRO A 6 -9.32 -28.48 -37.65
CA PRO A 6 -9.99 -28.43 -38.95
C PRO A 6 -10.82 -27.14 -39.23
N LYS A 7 -10.82 -26.76 -40.52
CA LYS A 7 -11.80 -25.93 -41.32
C LYS A 7 -12.20 -26.86 -42.51
N PRO A 8 -13.28 -26.72 -43.32
CA PRO A 8 -14.18 -25.57 -43.59
C PRO A 8 -15.70 -25.89 -43.85
N GLU A 9 -16.43 -24.85 -44.30
CA GLU A 9 -17.82 -24.63 -44.83
C GLU A 9 -18.48 -25.76 -45.69
N PRO A 10 -19.66 -25.65 -46.38
CA PRO A 10 -20.80 -24.65 -46.49
C PRO A 10 -22.24 -25.30 -46.55
N VAL A 11 -23.36 -24.52 -46.55
CA VAL A 11 -24.65 -24.77 -47.30
C VAL A 11 -25.48 -23.45 -47.33
N ALA A 12 -25.67 -22.71 -48.44
CA ALA A 12 -26.63 -22.78 -49.57
C ALA A 12 -28.16 -22.70 -49.22
N VAL A 13 -28.82 -21.55 -49.47
CA VAL A 13 -29.80 -21.18 -50.55
C VAL A 13 -31.22 -21.80 -50.50
N ALA A 14 -32.25 -20.95 -50.47
CA ALA A 14 -33.58 -21.07 -51.13
C ALA A 14 -34.41 -19.79 -50.86
N ALA A 15 -35.28 -19.22 -51.70
CA ALA A 15 -35.71 -19.40 -53.09
C ALA A 15 -36.51 -18.13 -53.54
N ALA A 16 -36.59 -17.88 -54.86
CA ALA A 16 -37.37 -16.81 -55.52
C ALA A 16 -38.86 -17.22 -55.73
N PRO A 17 -39.77 -16.31 -56.18
CA PRO A 17 -40.03 -16.09 -57.62
C PRO A 17 -40.34 -14.61 -58.01
N ALA A 18 -39.85 -14.05 -59.12
CA ALA A 18 -40.34 -14.06 -60.51
C ALA A 18 -41.64 -13.24 -60.79
N ALA A 19 -41.51 -12.12 -61.51
CA ALA A 19 -42.50 -11.63 -62.49
C ALA A 19 -41.87 -10.60 -63.45
N MET A 20 -42.13 -10.79 -64.75
CA MET A 20 -41.71 -9.99 -65.89
C MET A 20 -42.51 -8.68 -66.01
N ALA A 21 -41.94 -7.66 -66.66
CA ALA A 21 -42.59 -6.98 -67.79
C ALA A 21 -41.62 -5.99 -68.47
N TRP A 22 -41.54 -6.10 -69.80
CA TRP A 22 -40.79 -5.24 -70.70
C TRP A 22 -41.46 -3.87 -70.88
N GLY A 23 -40.66 -2.82 -71.00
CA GLY A 23 -41.09 -1.49 -71.39
C GLY A 23 -39.92 -0.66 -71.90
N SER A 24 -39.62 -0.78 -73.19
CA SER A 24 -38.64 0.06 -73.88
C SER A 24 -39.23 1.45 -74.15
N ARG A 25 -38.57 2.49 -73.63
CA ARG A 25 -38.68 3.86 -74.14
C ARG A 25 -37.30 4.53 -74.09
N PRO A 26 -36.77 5.08 -75.21
CA PRO A 26 -35.46 5.70 -75.20
C PRO A 26 -35.52 7.18 -74.80
N ALA A 27 -34.64 7.54 -73.85
CA ALA A 27 -33.94 8.81 -73.57
C ALA A 27 -34.76 10.11 -73.34
N PRO A 28 -34.32 11.01 -72.43
CA PRO A 28 -33.06 11.73 -72.63
C PRO A 28 -32.08 11.64 -71.45
N ALA A 29 -30.80 11.82 -71.78
CA ALA A 29 -29.70 11.90 -70.83
C ALA A 29 -29.90 13.04 -69.83
N THR A 30 -30.02 12.70 -68.54
CA THR A 30 -29.76 13.65 -67.45
C THR A 30 -28.28 13.56 -67.10
N VAL A 31 -27.54 14.58 -67.52
CA VAL A 31 -26.20 14.88 -67.04
C VAL A 31 -26.29 15.33 -65.58
N ALA A 32 -25.26 14.99 -64.79
CA ALA A 32 -24.91 15.47 -63.44
C ALA A 32 -25.57 14.73 -62.25
N SER A 33 -24.85 14.31 -61.21
CA SER A 33 -23.56 14.80 -60.71
C SER A 33 -22.57 13.66 -60.46
N LYS A 34 -21.37 13.76 -61.05
CA LYS A 34 -20.19 13.16 -60.43
C LYS A 34 -20.07 13.86 -59.08
N HIS A 35 -20.29 13.15 -57.97
CA HIS A 35 -19.82 13.62 -56.68
C HIS A 35 -18.30 13.71 -56.77
N GLN A 36 -17.82 14.90 -57.14
CA GLN A 36 -16.45 15.32 -56.93
C GLN A 36 -16.22 15.24 -55.43
N ARG A 37 -15.67 14.10 -54.98
CA ARG A 37 -14.95 14.01 -53.72
C ARG A 37 -13.71 14.88 -53.89
N GLY A 38 -13.89 16.20 -53.77
CA GLY A 38 -12.76 17.10 -53.61
C GLY A 38 -11.95 16.63 -52.40
N PRO A 39 -10.62 16.77 -52.41
CA PRO A 39 -9.73 16.31 -51.33
C PRO A 39 -9.95 17.01 -49.98
N VAL A 40 -11.01 17.83 -49.86
CA VAL A 40 -11.38 18.59 -48.66
C VAL A 40 -11.81 17.69 -47.49
N ARG A 41 -12.15 16.41 -47.74
CA ARG A 41 -12.49 15.47 -46.65
C ARG A 41 -11.29 15.01 -45.82
N LEU A 42 -10.06 15.07 -46.34
CA LEU A 42 -8.88 14.54 -45.62
C LEU A 42 -8.35 15.52 -44.57
N ARG A 43 -8.23 16.82 -44.90
CA ARG A 43 -7.78 17.86 -43.96
C ARG A 43 -8.73 18.01 -42.77
N TRP A 44 -10.04 17.98 -43.02
CA TRP A 44 -11.05 18.01 -41.95
C TRP A 44 -11.03 16.73 -41.10
N TRP A 45 -10.78 15.57 -41.70
CA TRP A 45 -10.54 14.33 -40.96
C TRP A 45 -9.29 14.42 -40.08
N LEU A 46 -8.18 14.96 -40.58
CA LEU A 46 -6.95 15.13 -39.81
C LEU A 46 -7.13 16.12 -38.65
N LEU A 47 -7.91 17.19 -38.83
CA LEU A 47 -8.23 18.12 -37.74
C LEU A 47 -9.12 17.46 -36.69
N LEU A 48 -10.16 16.72 -37.08
CA LEU A 48 -10.96 15.93 -36.15
C LEU A 48 -10.11 14.90 -35.40
N LEU A 49 -9.21 14.21 -36.11
CA LEU A 49 -8.32 13.22 -35.54
C LEU A 49 -7.31 13.89 -34.59
N ALA A 50 -6.79 15.07 -34.91
CA ALA A 50 -5.93 15.86 -34.04
C ALA A 50 -6.67 16.38 -32.80
N VAL A 51 -7.94 16.76 -32.92
CA VAL A 51 -8.78 17.16 -31.79
C VAL A 51 -9.08 15.97 -30.88
N VAL A 52 -9.44 14.82 -31.45
CA VAL A 52 -9.68 13.58 -30.71
C VAL A 52 -8.39 13.10 -30.03
N ILE A 53 -7.25 13.13 -30.72
CA ILE A 53 -5.94 12.82 -30.15
C ILE A 53 -5.59 13.83 -29.05
N GLY A 54 -5.81 15.12 -29.27
CA GLY A 54 -5.53 16.17 -28.28
C GLY A 54 -6.35 15.99 -27.00
N LEU A 55 -7.66 15.73 -27.13
CA LEU A 55 -8.53 15.40 -26.00
C LEU A 55 -8.09 14.13 -25.28
N TRP A 56 -7.66 13.10 -26.02
CA TRP A 56 -7.22 11.85 -25.44
C TRP A 56 -5.85 11.97 -24.72
N VAL A 57 -4.93 12.75 -25.29
CA VAL A 57 -3.62 13.07 -24.71
C VAL A 57 -3.77 13.97 -23.48
N TRP A 58 -4.85 14.75 -23.37
CA TRP A 58 -5.11 15.63 -22.22
C TRP A 58 -5.92 14.97 -21.09
N ASP A 59 -6.85 14.06 -21.40
CA ASP A 59 -7.66 13.35 -20.38
C ASP A 59 -6.88 12.21 -19.69
N LYS A 60 -5.96 11.54 -20.41
CA LYS A 60 -5.10 10.48 -19.86
C LYS A 60 -4.18 10.91 -18.69
N PRO A 61 -3.40 12.01 -18.78
CA PRO A 61 -2.47 12.38 -17.71
C PRO A 61 -3.22 12.67 -16.41
N ARG A 62 -4.32 13.42 -16.45
CA ARG A 62 -5.09 13.78 -15.25
C ARG A 62 -5.63 12.59 -14.46
N ARG A 63 -6.09 11.55 -15.16
CA ARG A 63 -6.55 10.30 -14.51
C ARG A 63 -5.39 9.50 -13.92
N ILE A 64 -4.20 9.61 -14.51
CA ILE A 64 -2.98 8.95 -14.03
C ILE A 64 -2.44 9.68 -12.79
N GLU A 65 -2.40 11.02 -12.79
CA GLU A 65 -2.00 11.80 -11.61
C GLU A 65 -2.88 11.50 -10.39
N ALA A 66 -4.21 11.46 -10.55
CA ALA A 66 -5.12 11.14 -9.44
C ALA A 66 -4.95 9.69 -8.91
N ARG A 67 -4.58 8.74 -9.77
CA ARG A 67 -4.28 7.36 -9.35
C ARG A 67 -2.91 7.25 -8.69
N ILE A 68 -1.93 8.01 -9.17
CA ILE A 68 -0.60 8.14 -8.55
C ILE A 68 -0.71 8.75 -7.16
N GLU A 69 -1.52 9.79 -6.96
CA GLU A 69 -1.73 10.40 -5.65
C GLU A 69 -2.45 9.45 -4.68
N ARG A 70 -3.42 8.65 -5.15
CA ARG A 70 -4.02 7.59 -4.33
C ARG A 70 -3.03 6.47 -3.99
N ALA A 71 -2.19 6.05 -4.93
CA ALA A 71 -1.14 5.06 -4.67
C ALA A 71 -0.05 5.60 -3.73
N LEU A 72 0.27 6.90 -3.79
CA LEU A 72 1.15 7.58 -2.84
C LEU A 72 0.49 7.70 -1.46
N ALA A 73 -0.82 7.94 -1.39
CA ALA A 73 -1.58 7.93 -0.14
C ALA A 73 -1.62 6.53 0.49
N LEU A 74 -1.80 5.47 -0.29
CA LEU A 74 -1.70 4.07 0.16
C LEU A 74 -0.25 3.68 0.54
N GLY A 75 0.74 4.19 -0.21
CA GLY A 75 2.15 4.04 0.13
C GLY A 75 2.52 4.69 1.47
N ALA A 76 1.80 5.75 1.89
CA ALA A 76 1.96 6.36 3.21
C ALA A 76 1.47 5.46 4.37
N GLU A 77 0.62 4.46 4.08
CA GLU A 77 0.16 3.46 5.04
C GLU A 77 1.12 2.25 5.16
N CYS A 78 2.27 2.29 4.48
CA CYS A 78 3.33 1.29 4.56
C CYS A 78 2.95 -0.13 4.09
N GLN A 79 1.93 -0.26 3.24
CA GLN A 79 1.57 -1.50 2.56
C GLN A 79 2.32 -1.64 1.21
N LEU A 80 3.65 -1.61 1.28
CA LEU A 80 4.50 -1.56 0.08
C LEU A 80 4.40 -2.79 -0.83
N ASN A 81 4.12 -3.97 -0.27
CA ASN A 81 3.98 -5.19 -1.07
C ASN A 81 2.67 -5.21 -1.88
N GLU A 82 1.59 -4.69 -1.33
CA GLU A 82 0.29 -4.58 -2.01
C GLU A 82 0.29 -3.42 -3.03
N ALA A 83 0.91 -2.29 -2.67
CA ALA A 83 1.12 -1.17 -3.61
C ALA A 83 2.03 -1.56 -4.80
N GLN A 84 3.03 -2.43 -4.58
CA GLN A 84 3.87 -2.95 -5.67
C GLN A 84 3.12 -3.95 -6.56
N ALA A 85 2.22 -4.77 -6.00
CA ALA A 85 1.38 -5.67 -6.78
C ALA A 85 0.42 -4.89 -7.71
N GLU A 86 -0.21 -3.83 -7.21
CA GLU A 86 -1.04 -2.93 -8.01
C GLU A 86 -0.23 -2.12 -9.03
N LEU A 87 1.02 -1.78 -8.71
CA LEU A 87 1.93 -1.12 -9.65
C LEU A 87 2.37 -2.01 -10.80
N ILE A 88 2.51 -3.32 -10.59
CA ILE A 88 2.76 -4.28 -11.67
C ILE A 88 1.55 -4.33 -12.62
N GLU A 89 0.35 -4.28 -12.07
CA GLU A 89 -0.90 -4.20 -12.84
C GLU A 89 -1.03 -2.88 -13.60
N LEU A 90 -0.69 -1.74 -12.99
CA LEU A 90 -0.68 -0.42 -13.65
C LEU A 90 0.45 -0.27 -14.68
N ARG A 91 1.63 -0.84 -14.44
CA ARG A 91 2.74 -0.86 -15.40
C ARG A 91 2.38 -1.67 -16.65
N SER A 92 1.54 -2.69 -16.51
CA SER A 92 0.98 -3.42 -17.66
C SER A 92 0.15 -2.52 -18.60
N THR A 93 -0.41 -1.41 -18.09
CA THR A 93 -1.24 -0.46 -18.86
C THR A 93 -0.48 0.70 -19.53
N ARG A 94 0.88 0.67 -19.56
CA ARG A 94 1.78 1.67 -20.19
C ARG A 94 1.63 3.10 -19.61
N ALA A 95 2.19 3.33 -18.43
CA ALA A 95 2.46 4.68 -17.91
C ALA A 95 3.83 5.21 -18.40
N SER A 96 3.98 6.55 -18.48
CA SER A 96 5.19 7.23 -18.97
C SER A 96 6.44 6.87 -18.13
N PRO A 97 7.60 6.57 -18.76
CA PRO A 97 8.80 6.12 -18.07
C PRO A 97 9.34 7.14 -17.05
N GLU A 98 9.15 8.44 -17.29
CA GLU A 98 9.57 9.49 -16.34
C GLU A 98 8.68 9.56 -15.09
N GLN A 99 7.38 9.29 -15.23
CA GLN A 99 6.46 9.23 -14.10
C GLN A 99 6.73 7.98 -13.25
N LEU A 100 7.07 6.85 -13.89
CA LEU A 100 7.53 5.64 -13.20
C LEU A 100 8.81 5.91 -12.42
N GLN A 101 9.79 6.64 -12.97
CA GLN A 101 11.04 6.92 -12.27
C GLN A 101 10.84 7.84 -11.06
N ARG A 102 9.99 8.87 -11.16
CA ARG A 102 9.64 9.74 -10.01
C ARG A 102 8.87 8.97 -8.94
N LEU A 103 7.95 8.09 -9.34
CA LEU A 103 7.20 7.25 -8.43
C LEU A 103 8.12 6.24 -7.73
N GLN A 104 9.03 5.60 -8.47
CA GLN A 104 10.02 4.68 -7.93
C GLN A 104 10.88 5.38 -6.87
N GLN A 105 11.41 6.57 -7.17
CA GLN A 105 12.17 7.36 -6.19
C GLN A 105 11.32 7.79 -4.97
N GLY A 106 10.04 8.09 -5.17
CA GLY A 106 9.10 8.39 -4.09
C GLY A 106 8.83 7.17 -3.20
N LEU A 107 8.61 6.01 -3.82
CA LEU A 107 8.41 4.72 -3.17
C LEU A 107 9.66 4.26 -2.43
N ASP A 108 10.86 4.43 -3.00
CA ASP A 108 12.13 4.07 -2.36
C ASP A 108 12.38 4.91 -1.12
N LYS A 109 12.04 6.21 -1.16
CA LYS A 109 12.12 7.09 0.01
C LYS A 109 11.06 6.74 1.05
N ALA A 110 9.83 6.47 0.61
CA ALA A 110 8.74 6.06 1.50
C ALA A 110 9.01 4.69 2.14
N SER A 111 9.61 3.76 1.39
CA SER A 111 9.91 2.41 1.86
C SER A 111 10.95 2.38 2.96
N ALA A 112 12.01 3.17 2.85
CA ALA A 112 13.01 3.30 3.91
C ALA A 112 12.38 3.83 5.22
N VAL A 113 11.47 4.80 5.14
CA VAL A 113 10.75 5.34 6.30
C VAL A 113 9.79 4.29 6.88
N CYS A 114 9.06 3.59 6.02
CA CYS A 114 8.13 2.53 6.40
C CYS A 114 8.83 1.35 7.05
N GLU A 115 9.95 0.88 6.49
CA GLU A 115 10.75 -0.19 7.06
C GLU A 115 11.28 0.21 8.43
N ARG A 116 11.77 1.46 8.59
CA ARG A 116 12.19 1.98 9.88
C ARG A 116 11.04 2.00 10.90
N ARG A 117 9.82 2.36 10.49
CA ARG A 117 8.62 2.31 11.35
C ARG A 117 8.24 0.88 11.73
N GLN A 118 8.29 -0.06 10.79
CA GLN A 118 8.03 -1.48 11.07
C GLN A 118 9.08 -2.08 12.01
N GLN A 119 10.36 -1.79 11.78
CA GLN A 119 11.45 -2.21 12.66
C GLN A 119 11.27 -1.64 14.07
N ARG A 120 10.88 -0.36 14.20
CA ARG A 120 10.51 0.25 15.48
C ARG A 120 9.36 -0.50 16.14
N ALA A 121 8.27 -0.76 15.43
CA ALA A 121 7.10 -1.45 15.97
C ALA A 121 7.43 -2.88 16.43
N LYS A 122 8.24 -3.61 15.66
CA LYS A 122 8.74 -4.93 16.05
C LYS A 122 9.62 -4.86 17.28
N ALA A 123 10.55 -3.90 17.34
CA ALA A 123 11.39 -3.66 18.50
C ALA A 123 10.56 -3.28 19.73
N TRP A 124 9.51 -2.49 19.56
CA TRP A 124 8.61 -2.07 20.63
C TRP A 124 7.92 -3.26 21.28
N ARG A 125 7.30 -4.15 20.48
CA ARG A 125 6.68 -5.38 20.98
C ARG A 125 7.66 -6.23 21.80
N GLY A 126 8.90 -6.37 21.32
CA GLY A 126 9.94 -7.09 22.06
C GLY A 126 10.33 -6.41 23.38
N THR A 127 10.42 -5.08 23.40
CA THR A 127 10.70 -4.30 24.61
C THR A 127 9.56 -4.41 25.61
N GLU A 128 8.30 -4.30 25.18
CA GLU A 128 7.11 -4.39 26.02
C GLU A 128 7.06 -5.75 26.74
N ILE A 129 7.22 -6.85 25.99
CA ILE A 129 7.28 -8.20 26.58
C ILE A 129 8.42 -8.32 27.59
N ALA A 130 9.61 -7.82 27.25
CA ALA A 130 10.77 -7.90 28.15
C ALA A 130 10.63 -7.03 29.41
N VAL A 131 9.91 -5.90 29.31
CA VAL A 131 9.58 -5.03 30.44
C VAL A 131 8.55 -5.72 31.33
N ASP A 132 7.50 -6.29 30.77
CA ASP A 132 6.45 -6.99 31.51
C ASP A 132 7.02 -8.19 32.26
N GLN A 133 7.83 -9.01 31.60
CA GLN A 133 8.56 -10.11 32.27
C GLN A 133 9.45 -9.63 33.41
N ALA A 134 10.08 -8.45 33.27
CA ALA A 134 10.91 -7.88 34.33
C ALA A 134 10.08 -7.29 35.47
N ILE A 135 8.86 -6.81 35.20
CA ILE A 135 7.90 -6.39 36.23
C ILE A 135 7.41 -7.62 37.01
N ASP A 136 7.03 -8.69 36.31
CA ASP A 136 6.55 -9.94 36.90
C ASP A 136 7.60 -10.57 37.83
N SER A 137 8.88 -10.44 37.47
CA SER A 137 10.01 -10.89 38.29
C SER A 137 10.50 -9.85 39.31
N ALA A 138 9.69 -8.83 39.65
CA ALA A 138 10.00 -7.72 40.55
C ALA A 138 11.33 -6.98 40.25
N SER A 139 11.83 -7.08 39.02
CA SER A 139 13.12 -6.57 38.57
C SER A 139 12.96 -5.20 37.91
N PHE A 140 12.47 -4.22 38.67
CA PHE A 140 12.10 -2.89 38.14
C PHE A 140 13.27 -2.08 37.55
N ILE A 141 14.50 -2.31 38.00
CA ILE A 141 15.69 -1.66 37.42
C ILE A 141 15.94 -2.19 36.00
N LYS A 142 15.82 -3.50 35.80
CA LYS A 142 15.95 -4.14 34.48
C LYS A 142 14.86 -3.66 33.53
N ALA A 143 13.62 -3.55 34.00
CA ALA A 143 12.51 -2.98 33.24
C ALA A 143 12.83 -1.55 32.75
N GLN A 144 13.30 -0.67 33.64
CA GLN A 144 13.69 0.69 33.29
C GLN A 144 14.86 0.73 32.29
N GLN A 145 15.88 -0.09 32.47
CA GLN A 145 17.02 -0.18 31.54
C GLN A 145 16.59 -0.62 30.13
N ARG A 146 15.67 -1.59 30.04
CA ARG A 146 15.12 -2.06 28.75
C ARG A 146 14.37 -0.94 28.03
N LEU A 147 13.53 -0.21 28.75
CA LEU A 147 12.79 0.93 28.20
C LEU A 147 13.74 2.07 27.78
N GLN A 148 14.73 2.42 28.61
CA GLN A 148 15.73 3.43 28.27
C GLN A 148 16.55 3.05 27.04
N GLY A 149 16.92 1.78 26.88
CA GLY A 149 17.60 1.29 25.68
C GLY A 149 16.77 1.51 24.42
N PHE A 150 15.46 1.26 24.48
CA PHE A 150 14.54 1.53 23.38
C PHE A 150 14.45 3.03 23.08
N VAL A 151 14.22 3.86 24.11
CA VAL A 151 14.10 5.33 23.98
C VAL A 151 15.38 5.96 23.41
N ARG A 152 16.57 5.48 23.79
CA ARG A 152 17.84 5.98 23.23
C ARG A 152 17.98 5.73 21.74
N LYS A 153 17.44 4.62 21.23
CA LYS A 153 17.53 4.24 19.81
C LYS A 153 16.42 4.82 18.96
N TRP A 154 15.20 4.89 19.50
CA TRP A 154 14.00 5.21 18.73
C TRP A 154 13.34 6.55 19.15
N GLY A 155 13.70 7.10 20.29
CA GLY A 155 13.07 8.30 20.86
C GLY A 155 11.85 7.97 21.72
N GLU A 156 11.44 8.96 22.52
CA GLU A 156 10.30 8.86 23.44
C GLU A 156 8.99 9.24 22.71
N ASP A 157 7.95 8.45 22.93
CA ASP A 157 6.58 8.66 22.46
C ASP A 157 5.56 8.43 23.60
N SER A 158 4.26 8.61 23.32
CA SER A 158 3.20 8.40 24.32
C SER A 158 3.17 6.97 24.89
N ALA A 159 3.47 5.95 24.08
CA ALA A 159 3.49 4.55 24.51
C ALA A 159 4.68 4.26 25.45
N THR A 160 5.84 4.87 25.19
CA THR A 160 7.00 4.76 26.10
C THR A 160 6.73 5.46 27.43
N ARG A 161 5.99 6.57 27.45
CA ARG A 161 5.59 7.25 28.69
C ARG A 161 4.59 6.42 29.50
N SER A 162 3.57 5.87 28.86
CA SER A 162 2.61 5.00 29.55
C SER A 162 3.29 3.74 30.11
N LEU A 163 4.24 3.15 29.37
CA LEU A 163 5.00 2.00 29.88
C LEU A 163 5.92 2.39 31.06
N LYS A 164 6.51 3.59 31.04
CA LYS A 164 7.28 4.12 32.17
C LYS A 164 6.40 4.29 33.41
N GLU A 165 5.21 4.85 33.24
CA GLU A 165 4.21 5.00 34.31
C GLU A 165 3.79 3.64 34.87
N LYS A 166 3.54 2.65 34.00
CA LYS A 166 3.26 1.26 34.40
C LYS A 166 4.39 0.67 35.26
N ILE A 167 5.65 0.85 34.85
CA ILE A 167 6.81 0.37 35.64
C ILE A 167 6.84 1.05 37.01
N THR A 168 6.61 2.36 37.09
CA THR A 168 6.61 3.09 38.37
C THR A 168 5.45 2.69 39.27
N ALA A 169 4.25 2.53 38.71
CA ALA A 169 3.07 2.09 39.45
C ALA A 169 3.26 0.66 39.98
N ALA A 170 3.78 -0.25 39.16
CA ALA A 170 4.07 -1.62 39.58
C ALA A 170 5.14 -1.67 40.68
N ARG A 171 6.17 -0.82 40.62
CA ARG A 171 7.17 -0.71 41.69
C ARG A 171 6.54 -0.26 43.01
N ILE A 172 5.71 0.78 42.97
CA ILE A 172 5.04 1.31 44.17
C ILE A 172 4.09 0.25 44.75
N ALA A 173 3.30 -0.41 43.90
CA ALA A 173 2.42 -1.48 44.32
C ALA A 173 3.18 -2.64 44.98
N TRP A 174 4.30 -3.08 44.39
CA TRP A 174 5.14 -4.12 44.95
C TRP A 174 5.77 -3.71 46.29
N GLN A 175 6.27 -2.47 46.41
CA GLN A 175 6.84 -1.95 47.66
C GLN A 175 5.82 -1.92 48.81
N ASN A 176 4.54 -1.69 48.50
CA ASN A 176 3.46 -1.66 49.48
C ASN A 176 2.87 -3.06 49.78
N SER A 177 3.22 -4.08 49.00
CA SER A 177 2.83 -5.47 49.24
C SER A 177 3.59 -6.09 50.42
N ASP A 178 3.08 -7.18 50.98
CA ASP A 178 3.73 -7.87 52.10
C ASP A 178 5.13 -8.37 51.73
N ALA A 179 5.32 -8.85 50.49
CA ALA A 179 6.63 -9.25 49.99
C ALA A 179 7.62 -8.08 49.95
N GLY A 180 7.17 -6.90 49.49
CA GLY A 180 8.01 -5.70 49.45
C GLY A 180 8.38 -5.19 50.85
N LYS A 181 7.43 -5.24 51.79
CA LYS A 181 7.68 -4.88 53.20
C LYS A 181 8.69 -5.82 53.86
N LEU A 182 8.55 -7.13 53.66
CA LEU A 182 9.48 -8.12 54.19
C LEU A 182 10.91 -7.92 53.64
N GLU A 183 11.07 -7.67 52.34
CA GLU A 183 12.39 -7.38 51.77
C GLU A 183 12.98 -6.08 52.32
N LYS A 184 12.16 -5.07 52.61
CA LYS A 184 12.60 -3.84 53.27
C LYS A 184 13.07 -4.10 54.70
N GLU A 185 12.29 -4.82 55.51
CA GLU A 185 12.66 -5.19 56.89
C GLU A 185 13.95 -6.01 56.92
N LYS A 186 14.09 -6.96 55.99
CA LYS A 186 15.30 -7.73 55.80
C LYS A 186 16.49 -6.84 55.45
N ALA A 187 16.34 -5.91 54.51
CA ALA A 187 17.41 -4.98 54.16
C ALA A 187 17.81 -4.09 55.34
N GLU A 188 16.84 -3.59 56.12
CA GLU A 188 17.09 -2.81 57.33
C GLU A 188 17.81 -3.62 58.41
N CYS A 189 17.44 -4.88 58.60
CA CYS A 189 18.11 -5.80 59.51
C CYS A 189 19.58 -5.99 59.13
N LEU A 190 19.83 -6.31 57.86
CA LEU A 190 21.19 -6.52 57.34
C LEU A 190 22.02 -5.22 57.41
N ALA A 191 21.41 -4.06 57.19
CA ALA A 191 22.07 -2.77 57.32
C ALA A 191 22.51 -2.46 58.77
N ARG A 192 21.87 -3.05 59.77
CA ARG A 192 22.25 -2.98 61.18
C ARG A 192 23.23 -4.09 61.60
N ASN A 193 23.80 -4.81 60.64
CA ASN A 193 24.62 -6.02 60.87
C ASN A 193 23.87 -7.15 61.60
N GLY A 194 22.53 -7.13 61.61
CA GLY A 194 21.71 -8.23 62.10
C GLY A 194 21.67 -9.40 61.11
N ARG A 195 21.22 -10.56 61.59
CA ARG A 195 21.05 -11.78 60.80
C ARG A 195 19.57 -12.02 60.55
N TRP A 196 19.19 -12.13 59.28
CA TRP A 196 17.82 -12.45 58.90
C TRP A 196 17.58 -13.97 58.93
N LEU A 197 16.68 -14.43 59.80
CA LEU A 197 16.32 -15.85 59.95
C LEU A 197 14.80 -16.00 60.09
N LEU A 198 14.22 -16.93 59.32
CA LEU A 198 12.79 -17.32 59.41
C LEU A 198 11.80 -16.14 59.34
N GLY A 199 12.12 -15.09 58.58
CA GLY A 199 11.26 -13.90 58.45
C GLY A 199 11.39 -12.90 59.60
N SER A 200 12.48 -12.96 60.37
CA SER A 200 12.76 -12.06 61.50
C SER A 200 14.23 -11.67 61.56
N CYS A 201 14.53 -10.56 62.24
CA CYS A 201 15.88 -10.04 62.45
C CYS A 201 16.45 -10.45 63.82
N TRP A 202 17.70 -10.91 63.87
CA TRP A 202 18.44 -11.34 65.07
C TRP A 202 19.76 -10.61 65.23
#